data_AF-A0A7G9XSZ9-F1
#
_entry.id   AF-A0A7G9XSZ9-F1
#
_cell.length_a   1.000
_cell.length_b   1.000
_cell.length_c   1.000
_cell.angle_alpha   90.00
_cell.angle_beta   90.00
_cell.angle_gamma   90.00
#
_symmetry.space_group_name_H-M   'P 1'
#
loop_
_entity.id
_entity.type
_entity.pdbx_description
1 polymer ?
#
loop_
_entity_poly.entity_id
_entity_poly.type
_entity_poly.pdbx_seq_one_letter_code
_entity_poly.pdbx_strand_id
1 'polypeptide(L)'
;MRRPLQLVSSASVLVLAGALLAACTTPEPEPAPTSSTSPSASETPEPSPEPSETPSSRPVDIRCDELVTPQAMYDFNPNFSLIDSWSPSAGSAAGQAVAADGVACRWQNDTSGDTIDVSVASFDEAGIAEKQADAASGTSAPYGWFRMADGAGEAIAFDGSYWLVVRSVWFTDPGDATPLVDAALSAL
;
A
#
# COMPACT_ATOMS: atom_id res chain seq x y z
N MET A 1 -47.30 3.76 10.95
CA MET A 1 -47.25 2.27 10.95
C MET A 1 -45.87 1.86 11.47
N ARG A 2 -45.81 1.12 12.59
CA ARG A 2 -44.57 0.70 13.25
C ARG A 2 -44.38 -0.81 13.00
N ARG A 3 -43.19 -1.23 12.55
CA ARG A 3 -42.71 -2.62 12.58
C ARG A 3 -41.17 -2.63 12.40
N PRO A 4 -40.46 -3.67 12.88
CA PRO A 4 -39.52 -3.51 14.00
C PRO A 4 -38.06 -3.85 13.64
N LEU A 5 -37.13 -3.29 14.40
CA LEU A 5 -35.71 -3.68 14.43
C LEU A 5 -35.59 -5.15 14.89
N GLN A 6 -34.80 -5.94 14.14
CA GLN A 6 -34.26 -7.20 14.65
C GLN A 6 -32.78 -7.01 14.97
N LEU A 7 -32.49 -6.95 16.27
CA LEU A 7 -31.15 -7.15 16.82
C LEU A 7 -30.77 -8.62 16.65
N VAL A 8 -29.61 -8.89 16.04
CA VAL A 8 -28.96 -10.19 16.16
C VAL A 8 -27.69 -9.99 17.00
N SER A 9 -27.80 -10.48 18.24
CA SER A 9 -26.75 -10.51 19.25
C SER A 9 -26.00 -11.83 19.09
N SER A 10 -24.71 -11.78 18.73
CA SER A 10 -23.86 -12.97 18.65
C SER A 10 -22.86 -12.94 19.81
N ALA A 11 -23.07 -13.88 20.72
CA ALA A 11 -22.38 -14.02 21.99
C ALA A 11 -20.93 -14.51 21.85
N SER A 12 -20.03 -13.86 22.58
CA SER A 12 -18.65 -14.28 22.83
C SER A 12 -18.62 -15.52 23.73
N VAL A 13 -17.77 -16.49 23.41
CA VAL A 13 -17.40 -17.60 24.30
C VAL A 13 -15.88 -17.56 24.52
N LEU A 14 -15.49 -17.17 25.73
CA LEU A 14 -14.18 -17.39 26.32
C LEU A 14 -14.12 -18.83 26.85
N VAL A 15 -13.05 -19.58 26.55
CA VAL A 15 -12.66 -20.79 27.30
C VAL A 15 -11.17 -20.74 27.63
N LEU A 16 -10.91 -21.04 28.90
CA LEU A 16 -9.67 -21.01 29.66
C LEU A 16 -8.77 -22.25 29.45
N ALA A 17 -7.48 -22.02 29.70
CA ALA A 17 -6.50 -22.86 30.42
C ALA A 17 -5.91 -24.13 29.78
N GLY A 18 -4.57 -24.22 29.90
CA GLY A 18 -3.81 -25.46 29.73
C GLY A 18 -2.29 -25.24 29.74
N ALA A 19 -1.71 -25.01 30.93
CA ALA A 19 -0.27 -25.11 31.14
C ALA A 19 0.12 -26.57 31.35
N LEU A 20 1.06 -27.09 30.55
CA LEU A 20 1.75 -28.35 30.81
C LEU A 20 3.25 -28.16 30.55
N LEU A 21 4.04 -28.30 31.62
CA LEU A 21 5.48 -28.55 31.55
C LEU A 21 5.70 -30.02 31.17
N ALA A 22 6.53 -30.27 30.17
CA ALA A 22 7.13 -31.58 29.96
C ALA A 22 8.60 -31.41 29.49
N ALA A 23 9.50 -31.94 30.31
CA ALA A 23 10.94 -31.99 30.10
C ALA A 23 11.34 -33.11 29.15
N CYS A 24 12.44 -32.92 28.41
CA CYS A 24 13.35 -33.93 27.84
C CYS A 24 14.32 -33.19 26.90
N THR A 25 15.57 -33.56 26.67
CA THR A 25 16.57 -34.42 27.30
C THR A 25 17.87 -33.97 26.62
N THR A 26 18.97 -33.84 27.36
CA THR A 26 20.25 -33.38 26.78
C THR A 26 21.05 -34.60 26.30
N PRO A 27 21.55 -34.63 25.06
CA PRO A 27 22.60 -35.55 24.68
C PRO A 27 23.97 -34.94 24.97
N GLU A 28 24.71 -35.63 25.82
CA GLU A 28 26.14 -35.44 26.11
C GLU A 28 27.01 -35.89 24.92
N PRO A 29 27.92 -35.05 24.41
CA PRO A 29 29.01 -35.51 23.56
C PRO A 29 30.29 -35.77 24.37
N GLU A 30 30.76 -37.01 24.25
CA GLU A 30 32.04 -37.58 24.69
C GLU A 30 33.26 -36.80 24.12
N PRO A 31 34.44 -36.79 24.80
CA PRO A 31 35.48 -35.80 24.54
C PRO A 31 36.37 -36.12 23.34
N ALA A 32 36.74 -35.08 22.58
CA ALA A 32 37.79 -35.11 21.57
C ALA A 32 39.12 -34.50 22.10
N PRO A 33 40.28 -34.97 21.62
CA PRO A 33 41.58 -34.78 22.26
C PRO A 33 42.23 -33.39 22.11
N THR A 34 43.17 -33.18 23.01
CA THR A 34 43.99 -32.03 23.37
C THR A 34 44.83 -31.37 22.26
N SER A 35 44.75 -30.03 22.24
CA SER A 35 45.76 -28.98 21.91
C SER A 35 46.53 -28.97 20.58
N SER A 36 46.37 -27.86 19.84
CA SER A 36 47.48 -27.18 19.16
C SER A 36 47.23 -25.67 19.06
N THR A 37 48.20 -24.89 19.54
CA THR A 37 48.22 -23.42 19.55
C THR A 37 48.89 -22.90 18.28
N SER A 38 48.23 -22.03 17.50
CA SER A 38 48.87 -21.15 16.49
C SER A 38 47.88 -20.06 16.03
N PRO A 39 48.36 -18.95 15.42
CA PRO A 39 48.01 -17.59 15.82
C PRO A 39 46.63 -17.13 15.34
N SER A 40 46.07 -16.21 16.13
CA SER A 40 44.90 -15.38 15.80
C SER A 40 45.13 -14.69 14.45
N ALA A 41 44.39 -15.13 13.43
CA ALA A 41 44.23 -14.36 12.21
C ALA A 41 43.38 -13.14 12.53
N SER A 42 43.90 -11.96 12.22
CA SER A 42 43.18 -10.68 12.30
C SER A 42 41.78 -10.82 11.74
N GLU A 43 40.79 -10.44 12.54
CA GLU A 43 39.44 -10.14 12.07
C GLU A 43 39.58 -9.02 11.02
N THR A 44 39.36 -9.37 9.75
CA THR A 44 39.08 -8.38 8.72
C THR A 44 37.89 -7.57 9.20
N PRO A 45 37.97 -6.22 9.27
CA PRO A 45 36.81 -5.42 9.64
C PRO A 45 35.68 -5.72 8.65
N GLU A 46 34.55 -6.17 9.19
CA GLU A 46 33.30 -6.30 8.46
C GLU A 46 32.98 -4.94 7.82
N PRO A 47 32.58 -4.88 6.54
CA PRO A 47 32.20 -3.61 5.93
C PRO A 47 31.06 -3.01 6.75
N SER A 48 31.28 -1.82 7.30
CA SER A 48 30.22 -1.02 7.92
C SER A 48 29.08 -0.88 6.90
N PRO A 49 27.80 -1.14 7.28
CA PRO A 49 26.70 -0.89 6.37
C PRO A 49 26.74 0.58 5.95
N GLU A 50 26.74 0.81 4.64
CA GLU A 50 26.62 2.13 4.06
C GLU A 50 25.26 2.71 4.49
N PRO A 51 25.14 4.03 4.76
CA PRO A 51 23.86 4.62 5.12
C PRO A 51 22.85 4.31 4.02
N SER A 52 21.73 3.66 4.38
CA SER A 52 20.61 3.52 3.45
C SER A 52 20.15 4.93 3.08
N GLU A 53 20.29 5.31 1.81
CA GLU A 53 19.77 6.59 1.34
C GLU A 53 18.28 6.65 1.68
N THR A 54 17.89 7.68 2.44
CA THR A 54 16.48 7.89 2.75
C THR A 54 15.80 8.33 1.45
N PRO A 55 14.70 7.68 1.03
CA PRO A 55 14.05 8.03 -0.22
C PRO A 55 13.60 9.49 -0.19
N SER A 56 13.99 10.24 -1.22
CA SER A 56 13.61 11.64 -1.41
C SER A 56 12.41 11.73 -2.34
N SER A 57 11.48 12.64 -2.05
CA SER A 57 10.39 13.00 -2.96
C SER A 57 10.64 14.32 -3.69
N ARG A 58 9.88 14.56 -4.76
CA ARG A 58 9.80 15.85 -5.45
C ARG A 58 8.34 16.31 -5.52
N PRO A 59 8.07 17.62 -5.38
CA PRO A 59 6.71 18.13 -5.49
C PRO A 59 6.07 17.79 -6.84
N VAL A 60 4.81 17.39 -6.81
CA VAL A 60 3.98 17.19 -8.01
C VAL A 60 2.96 18.33 -8.06
N ASP A 61 3.00 19.15 -9.11
CA ASP A 61 2.11 20.30 -9.29
C ASP A 61 1.18 20.07 -10.50
N ILE A 62 0.26 19.11 -10.35
CA ILE A 62 -0.80 18.82 -11.31
C ILE A 62 -2.16 19.02 -10.65
N ARG A 63 -3.11 19.64 -11.35
CA ARG A 63 -4.46 19.86 -10.81
C ARG A 63 -5.28 18.58 -10.87
N CYS A 64 -6.23 18.41 -9.96
CA CYS A 64 -7.06 17.21 -9.94
C CYS A 64 -7.94 17.00 -11.18
N ASP A 65 -8.40 18.09 -11.79
CA ASP A 65 -9.16 18.07 -13.06
C ASP A 65 -8.27 17.93 -14.30
N GLU A 66 -6.95 17.92 -14.12
CA GLU A 66 -5.97 17.60 -15.15
C GLU A 66 -5.49 16.16 -15.01
N LEU A 67 -5.16 15.73 -13.78
CA LEU A 67 -4.77 14.36 -13.44
C LEU A 67 -5.86 13.36 -13.83
N VAL A 68 -7.12 13.65 -13.54
CA VAL A 68 -8.26 12.93 -14.12
C VAL A 68 -9.21 13.97 -14.67
N THR A 69 -9.34 14.03 -15.99
CA THR A 69 -10.23 15.03 -16.59
C THR A 69 -11.69 14.76 -16.23
N PRO A 70 -12.54 15.81 -16.15
CA PRO A 70 -13.98 15.62 -16.00
C PRO A 70 -14.57 14.72 -17.09
N GLN A 71 -14.01 14.74 -18.30
CA GLN A 71 -14.43 13.85 -19.38
C GLN A 71 -14.07 12.39 -19.09
N ALA A 72 -12.85 12.11 -18.63
CA ALA A 72 -12.45 10.75 -18.26
C ALA A 72 -13.31 10.19 -17.11
N MET A 73 -13.63 11.01 -16.10
CA MET A 73 -14.53 10.59 -15.03
C MET A 73 -15.98 10.43 -15.54
N TYR A 74 -16.46 11.30 -16.43
CA TYR A 74 -17.78 11.17 -17.04
C TYR A 74 -17.92 9.88 -17.85
N ASP A 75 -16.90 9.53 -18.63
CA ASP A 75 -16.85 8.30 -19.44
C ASP A 75 -16.80 7.05 -18.56
N PHE A 76 -16.14 7.13 -17.39
CA PHE A 76 -16.18 6.08 -16.37
C PHE A 76 -17.57 5.97 -15.73
N ASN A 77 -18.06 7.07 -15.16
CA ASN A 77 -19.40 7.17 -14.57
C ASN A 77 -19.80 8.65 -14.40
N PRO A 78 -20.87 9.11 -15.08
CA PRO A 78 -21.26 10.53 -15.08
C PRO A 78 -21.84 11.01 -13.76
N ASN A 79 -22.05 10.12 -12.79
CA ASN A 79 -22.57 10.46 -11.47
C ASN A 79 -21.45 10.72 -10.44
N PHE A 80 -20.20 10.86 -10.87
CA PHE A 80 -19.08 11.28 -10.01
C PHE A 80 -18.76 12.76 -10.19
N SER A 81 -18.63 13.45 -9.05
CA SER A 81 -18.22 14.85 -8.98
C SER A 81 -16.89 14.98 -8.23
N LEU A 82 -16.04 15.90 -8.68
CA LEU A 82 -14.78 16.20 -8.00
C LEU A 82 -15.05 16.90 -6.67
N ILE A 83 -14.35 16.49 -5.62
CA ILE A 83 -14.42 17.12 -4.30
C ILE A 83 -13.29 18.15 -4.17
N ASP A 84 -13.66 19.41 -3.96
CA ASP A 84 -12.72 20.54 -3.87
C ASP A 84 -11.80 20.48 -2.64
N SER A 85 -12.26 19.87 -1.55
CA SER A 85 -11.48 19.78 -0.30
C SER A 85 -11.76 18.50 0.47
N TRP A 86 -10.70 17.75 0.77
CA TRP A 86 -10.72 16.59 1.63
C TRP A 86 -9.31 16.36 2.21
N SER A 87 -9.22 15.78 3.40
CA SER A 87 -7.96 15.39 4.02
C SER A 87 -7.84 13.86 4.02
N PRO A 88 -6.88 13.27 3.30
CA PRO A 88 -6.66 11.83 3.35
C PRO A 88 -6.18 11.35 4.71
N SER A 89 -6.53 10.11 5.03
CA SER A 89 -5.99 9.41 6.19
C SER A 89 -4.49 9.20 6.00
N ALA A 90 -3.66 9.51 6.99
CA ALA A 90 -2.19 9.44 6.87
C ALA A 90 -1.65 8.06 6.43
N GLY A 91 -2.35 6.97 6.77
CA GLY A 91 -1.96 5.61 6.36
C GLY A 91 -2.41 5.19 4.97
N SER A 92 -3.29 5.95 4.29
CA SER A 92 -3.73 5.61 2.93
C SER A 92 -2.70 6.03 1.88
N ALA A 93 -2.79 5.47 0.67
CA ALA A 93 -1.94 5.88 -0.44
C ALA A 93 -2.03 7.40 -0.72
N ALA A 94 -3.24 7.95 -0.68
CA ALA A 94 -3.47 9.39 -0.79
C ALA A 94 -2.79 10.20 0.32
N GLY A 95 -2.79 9.70 1.56
CA GLY A 95 -2.11 10.34 2.69
C GLY A 95 -0.60 10.32 2.53
N GLN A 96 -0.06 9.19 2.07
CA GLN A 96 1.37 9.04 1.77
C GLN A 96 1.80 9.96 0.61
N ALA A 97 0.98 10.07 -0.44
CA ALA A 97 1.27 10.96 -1.55
C ALA A 97 1.34 12.42 -1.12
N VAL A 98 0.35 12.90 -0.36
CA VAL A 98 0.36 14.28 0.18
C VAL A 98 1.53 14.51 1.13
N ALA A 99 1.89 13.53 1.96
CA ALA A 99 3.07 13.63 2.84
C ALA A 99 4.40 13.71 2.09
N ALA A 100 4.41 13.29 0.82
CA ALA A 100 5.56 13.35 -0.07
C ALA A 100 5.51 14.57 -1.03
N ASP A 101 4.72 15.59 -0.71
CA ASP A 101 4.45 16.76 -1.57
C ASP A 101 3.82 16.40 -2.94
N GLY A 102 3.11 15.28 -2.99
CA GLY A 102 2.33 14.83 -4.13
C GLY A 102 0.90 15.37 -4.13
N VAL A 103 0.08 14.84 -5.04
CA VAL A 103 -1.32 15.23 -5.25
C VAL A 103 -2.24 14.08 -4.84
N ALA A 104 -3.35 14.42 -4.19
CA ALA A 104 -4.44 13.48 -3.92
C ALA A 104 -5.78 14.13 -4.27
N CYS A 105 -6.54 13.44 -5.12
CA CYS A 105 -7.80 13.87 -5.68
C CYS A 105 -8.89 12.90 -5.25
N ARG A 106 -10.06 13.43 -4.91
CA ARG A 106 -11.22 12.62 -4.55
C ARG A 106 -12.39 12.96 -5.45
N TRP A 107 -12.94 11.94 -6.07
CA TRP A 107 -14.23 11.98 -6.74
C TRP A 107 -15.25 11.27 -5.86
N GLN A 108 -16.48 11.78 -5.83
CA GLN A 108 -17.57 11.17 -5.07
C GLN A 108 -18.75 10.90 -5.99
N ASN A 109 -19.33 9.72 -5.86
CA ASN A 109 -20.59 9.40 -6.50
C ASN A 109 -21.72 10.18 -5.82
N ASP A 110 -22.45 11.01 -6.57
CA ASP A 110 -23.47 11.91 -6.03
C ASP A 110 -24.71 11.19 -5.47
N THR A 111 -24.89 9.91 -5.82
CA THR A 111 -26.03 9.10 -5.37
C THR A 111 -25.66 8.18 -4.21
N SER A 112 -24.56 7.42 -4.31
CA SER A 112 -24.15 6.46 -3.27
C SER A 112 -23.25 7.07 -2.19
N GLY A 113 -22.55 8.15 -2.50
CA GLY A 113 -21.52 8.73 -1.63
C GLY A 113 -20.16 8.01 -1.69
N ASP A 114 -20.05 6.92 -2.45
CA ASP A 114 -18.79 6.19 -2.64
C ASP A 114 -17.73 7.08 -3.29
N THR A 115 -16.46 6.82 -2.99
CA THR A 115 -15.36 7.66 -3.46
C THR A 115 -14.40 6.90 -4.37
N ILE A 116 -13.79 7.65 -5.28
CA ILE A 116 -12.58 7.24 -6.00
C ILE A 116 -11.48 8.21 -5.58
N ASP A 117 -10.44 7.67 -4.97
CA ASP A 117 -9.25 8.42 -4.60
C ASP A 117 -8.17 8.16 -5.65
N VAL A 118 -7.63 9.23 -6.24
CA VAL A 118 -6.53 9.18 -7.20
C VAL A 118 -5.37 9.96 -6.62
N SER A 119 -4.23 9.32 -6.40
CA SER A 119 -3.08 9.94 -5.76
C SER A 119 -1.80 9.65 -6.51
N VAL A 120 -0.95 10.66 -6.62
CA VAL A 120 0.36 10.56 -7.27
C VAL A 120 1.42 11.25 -6.42
N ALA A 121 2.60 10.63 -6.32
CA ALA A 121 3.80 11.28 -5.80
C ALA A 121 5.01 10.95 -6.66
N SER A 122 6.01 11.84 -6.63
CA SER A 122 7.27 11.63 -7.32
C SER A 122 8.38 11.28 -6.32
N PHE A 123 9.11 10.21 -6.58
CA PHE A 123 10.24 9.76 -5.76
C PHE A 123 11.51 9.60 -6.60
N ASP A 124 12.66 9.58 -5.93
CA ASP A 124 13.90 9.07 -6.51
C ASP A 124 13.85 7.55 -6.75
N GLU A 125 14.93 7.00 -7.31
CA GLU A 125 15.02 5.58 -7.67
C GLU A 125 14.83 4.67 -6.44
N ALA A 126 15.41 5.04 -5.30
CA ALA A 126 15.28 4.30 -4.06
C ALA A 126 13.83 4.27 -3.56
N GLY A 127 13.14 5.42 -3.56
CA GLY A 127 11.74 5.51 -3.18
C GLY A 127 10.81 4.77 -4.13
N ILE A 128 11.07 4.81 -5.44
CA ILE A 128 10.31 4.01 -6.41
C ILE A 128 10.52 2.52 -6.18
N ALA A 129 11.76 2.07 -5.93
CA ALA A 129 12.03 0.68 -5.60
C ALA A 129 11.29 0.22 -4.33
N GLU A 130 11.24 1.06 -3.29
CA GLU A 130 10.47 0.78 -2.07
C GLU A 130 8.97 0.64 -2.38
N LYS A 131 8.37 1.58 -3.13
CA LYS A 131 6.95 1.51 -3.49
C LYS A 131 6.63 0.31 -4.37
N GLN A 132 7.52 -0.05 -5.31
CA GLN A 132 7.35 -1.26 -6.12
C GLN A 132 7.41 -2.54 -5.27
N ALA A 133 8.32 -2.58 -4.28
CA ALA A 133 8.42 -3.72 -3.36
C ALA A 133 7.15 -3.88 -2.50
N ASP A 134 6.54 -2.79 -2.03
CA ASP A 134 5.24 -2.83 -1.34
C ASP A 134 4.12 -3.33 -2.27
N ALA A 135 4.05 -2.78 -3.48
CA ALA A 135 3.01 -3.09 -4.46
C ALA A 135 3.06 -4.55 -4.92
N ALA A 136 4.24 -5.20 -4.90
CA ALA A 136 4.44 -6.59 -5.29
C ALA A 136 3.71 -7.61 -4.37
N SER A 137 3.15 -7.17 -3.24
CA SER A 137 2.21 -7.96 -2.45
C SER A 137 0.85 -8.19 -3.14
N GLY A 138 0.54 -7.39 -4.16
CA GLY A 138 -0.67 -7.51 -4.98
C GLY A 138 -0.55 -8.51 -6.12
N THR A 139 -1.58 -8.55 -6.96
CA THR A 139 -1.60 -9.30 -8.22
C THR A 139 -1.14 -8.41 -9.37
N SER A 140 -0.34 -8.95 -10.29
CA SER A 140 0.09 -8.20 -11.48
C SER A 140 -1.09 -7.84 -12.39
N ALA A 141 -1.06 -6.63 -12.93
CA ALA A 141 -2.05 -6.06 -13.86
C ALA A 141 -1.32 -5.32 -15.00
N PRO A 142 -1.98 -5.04 -16.15
CA PRO A 142 -1.33 -4.36 -17.28
C PRO A 142 -0.69 -3.01 -16.94
N TYR A 143 -1.25 -2.28 -15.97
CA TYR A 143 -0.71 -1.00 -15.49
C TYR A 143 0.30 -1.13 -14.33
N GLY A 144 0.53 -2.33 -13.79
CA GLY A 144 1.38 -2.54 -12.62
C GLY A 144 0.81 -3.61 -11.69
N TRP A 145 0.23 -3.18 -10.57
CA TRP A 145 -0.25 -4.07 -9.50
C TRP A 145 -1.65 -3.71 -9.06
N PHE A 146 -2.42 -4.71 -8.67
CA PHE A 146 -3.76 -4.56 -8.10
C PHE A 146 -3.88 -5.34 -6.80
N ARG A 147 -4.49 -4.74 -5.77
CA ARG A 147 -4.80 -5.44 -4.52
C ARG A 147 -6.11 -4.96 -3.92
N MET A 148 -6.70 -5.81 -3.08
CA MET A 148 -7.82 -5.41 -2.22
C MET A 148 -7.29 -4.97 -0.86
N ALA A 149 -7.66 -3.76 -0.43
CA ALA A 149 -7.30 -3.19 0.87
C ALA A 149 -8.54 -2.56 1.52
N ASP A 150 -8.89 -3.01 2.72
CA ASP A 150 -10.04 -2.52 3.50
C ASP A 150 -11.37 -2.51 2.73
N GLY A 151 -11.59 -3.51 1.87
CA GLY A 151 -12.81 -3.64 1.07
C GLY A 151 -12.87 -2.75 -0.18
N ALA A 152 -11.79 -2.06 -0.54
CA ALA A 152 -11.63 -1.33 -1.79
C ALA A 152 -10.49 -1.93 -2.63
N GLY A 153 -10.63 -1.88 -3.96
CA GLY A 153 -9.53 -2.18 -4.87
C GLY A 153 -8.57 -1.00 -4.96
N GLU A 154 -7.27 -1.28 -4.96
CA GLU A 154 -6.18 -0.36 -5.18
C GLU A 154 -5.44 -0.79 -6.45
N ALA A 155 -5.52 0.03 -7.49
CA ALA A 155 -4.69 -0.07 -8.69
C ALA A 155 -3.45 0.80 -8.50
N ILE A 156 -2.27 0.20 -8.62
CA ILE A 156 -0.98 0.81 -8.35
C ILE A 156 -0.16 0.75 -9.65
N ALA A 157 0.25 1.92 -10.13
CA ALA A 157 1.02 2.07 -11.35
C ALA A 157 2.29 2.89 -11.11
N PHE A 158 3.26 2.68 -11.98
CA PHE A 158 4.55 3.37 -11.95
C PHE A 158 4.87 3.90 -13.35
N ASP A 159 5.27 5.17 -13.43
CA ASP A 159 5.81 5.75 -14.66
C ASP A 159 7.00 6.65 -14.35
N GLY A 160 8.20 6.21 -14.74
CA GLY A 160 9.46 6.85 -14.36
C GLY A 160 9.57 7.04 -12.84
N SER A 161 9.58 8.31 -12.42
CA SER A 161 9.64 8.71 -11.00
C SER A 161 8.29 8.79 -10.30
N TYR A 162 7.18 8.48 -10.98
CA TYR A 162 5.84 8.61 -10.42
C TYR A 162 5.33 7.29 -9.86
N TRP A 163 4.74 7.37 -8.67
CA TRP A 163 3.92 6.33 -8.05
C TRP A 163 2.46 6.81 -8.05
N LEU A 164 1.62 6.14 -8.82
CA LEU A 164 0.19 6.44 -8.97
C LEU A 164 -0.63 5.36 -8.28
N VAL A 165 -1.64 5.75 -7.50
CA VAL A 165 -2.63 4.84 -6.91
C VAL A 165 -4.04 5.34 -7.17
N VAL A 166 -4.90 4.45 -7.68
CA VAL A 166 -6.34 4.69 -7.87
C VAL A 166 -7.09 3.70 -7.00
N ARG A 167 -7.91 4.20 -6.06
CA ARG A 167 -8.57 3.38 -5.03
C ARG A 167 -10.07 3.61 -4.99
N SER A 168 -10.86 2.54 -5.01
CA SER A 168 -12.32 2.60 -4.83
C SER A 168 -12.94 1.25 -4.48
N VAL A 169 -14.11 1.28 -3.83
CA VAL A 169 -14.99 0.12 -3.69
C VAL A 169 -15.61 -0.32 -5.02
N TRP A 170 -15.56 0.54 -6.05
CA TRP A 170 -15.99 0.23 -7.40
C TRP A 170 -14.99 -0.63 -8.17
N PHE A 171 -13.79 -0.85 -7.63
CA PHE A 171 -12.77 -1.69 -8.24
C PHE A 171 -12.75 -3.06 -7.54
N THR A 172 -13.38 -4.04 -8.16
CA THR A 172 -13.44 -5.42 -7.66
C THR A 172 -12.46 -6.34 -8.37
N ASP A 173 -12.09 -5.97 -9.60
CA ASP A 173 -11.09 -6.63 -10.43
C ASP A 173 -10.10 -5.60 -11.00
N PRO A 174 -8.89 -6.02 -11.40
CA PRO A 174 -7.89 -5.10 -11.94
C PRO A 174 -8.39 -4.27 -13.12
N GLY A 175 -9.25 -4.83 -13.97
CA GLY A 175 -9.78 -4.18 -15.18
C GLY A 175 -10.74 -3.02 -14.90
N ASP A 176 -11.36 -2.97 -13.71
CA ASP A 176 -12.31 -1.93 -13.34
C ASP A 176 -11.65 -0.55 -13.22
N ALA A 177 -10.38 -0.54 -12.77
CA ALA A 177 -9.61 0.68 -12.58
C ALA A 177 -8.90 1.17 -13.86
N THR A 178 -8.74 0.31 -14.87
CA THR A 178 -7.94 0.61 -16.07
C THR A 178 -8.29 1.94 -16.73
N PRO A 179 -9.57 2.30 -16.97
CA PRO A 179 -9.89 3.57 -17.65
C PRO A 179 -9.36 4.80 -16.91
N LEU A 180 -9.38 4.77 -15.57
CA LEU A 180 -8.93 5.89 -14.74
C LEU A 180 -7.41 5.88 -14.52
N VAL A 181 -6.80 4.70 -14.44
CA VAL A 181 -5.33 4.57 -14.40
C VAL A 181 -4.72 5.08 -15.70
N ASP A 182 -5.25 4.68 -16.86
CA ASP A 182 -4.75 5.12 -18.17
C ASP A 182 -4.93 6.63 -18.37
N ALA A 183 -6.06 7.18 -17.95
CA ALA A 183 -6.31 8.61 -17.99
C ALA A 183 -5.30 9.40 -17.13
N ALA A 184 -5.01 8.91 -15.92
CA ALA A 184 -4.06 9.54 -15.02
C ALA A 184 -2.62 9.42 -15.50
N LEU A 185 -2.20 8.26 -15.98
CA LEU A 185 -0.86 8.08 -16.57
C LEU A 185 -0.66 8.95 -17.81
N SER A 186 -1.70 9.20 -18.60
CA SER A 186 -1.61 10.06 -19.78
C SER A 186 -1.43 11.56 -19.45
N ALA A 187 -1.63 11.94 -18.18
CA ALA A 187 -1.49 13.31 -17.71
C ALA A 187 -0.14 13.59 -17.01
N LEU A 188 0.66 12.55 -16.73
CA LEU A 188 1.95 12.63 -16.04
C LEU A 188 3.13 12.72 -17.03
#